data_AF-A0A1Y5H464-F1
#
_entry.id   AF-A0A1Y5H464-F1
#
_cell.length_a   1.000
_cell.length_b   1.000
_cell.length_c   1.000
_cell.angle_alpha   90.00
_cell.angle_beta   90.00
_cell.angle_gamma   90.00
#
_symmetry.space_group_name_H-M   'P 1'
#
loop_
_entity.id
_entity.type
_entity.pdbx_description
1 polymer ?
#
loop_
_entity_poly.entity_id
_entity_poly.type
_entity_poly.pdbx_seq_one_letter_code
_entity_poly.pdbx_strand_id
1 'polypeptide(L)'
;MFARFGDITRVDGRSLDPEQLVDVDVLLVRSVTQVNQQLLANSPVKFVGSATIGTDHVDKKYLSSRHIQFASAPGCNADAVVEYDLSCIMQLLQQSNESLADKVVAIVGVGNVGSRLARRLQAVGVKQLILNDPPRAQHESGFSDLNSVLETADIIALHTPLIKGGPWPTEHLLGSAELALLKPGAILLNAGRGPAIKGTDLLEFLHNRDDVRTVLDVWEHEPAVDSALAAMVNIATPHIAGYSLEGKLRGTYMLKQALTSFLQLEGDESLQDFLPDPAISSVQLTDQADALAVINLLYDPYRDDRALRATLQSPNQQREFDLLRKNYPIRREFCSLSIDGPISDSNKEKFLRLGFSAQ
;
A
#
# COMPACT_ATOMS: atom_id res chain seq x y z
N MET A 1 8.69 8.89 20.74
CA MET A 1 7.21 8.84 20.60
C MET A 1 6.50 8.28 21.83
N PHE A 2 6.86 7.10 22.39
CA PHE A 2 6.14 6.52 23.53
C PHE A 2 6.75 6.76 24.92
N ALA A 3 7.92 7.40 25.02
CA ALA A 3 8.66 7.51 26.28
C ALA A 3 7.88 8.20 27.41
N ARG A 4 6.92 9.07 27.07
CA ARG A 4 6.08 9.77 28.05
C ARG A 4 5.01 8.89 28.71
N PHE A 5 4.73 7.69 28.17
CA PHE A 5 3.66 6.81 28.68
C PHE A 5 4.16 5.78 29.70
N GLY A 6 5.48 5.64 29.89
CA GLY A 6 6.08 4.68 30.82
C GLY A 6 7.35 4.03 30.27
N ASP A 7 7.75 2.94 30.92
CA ASP A 7 8.93 2.15 30.53
C ASP A 7 8.69 1.40 29.22
N ILE A 8 9.71 1.38 28.35
CA ILE A 8 9.63 0.76 27.02
C ILE A 8 10.60 -0.41 26.93
N THR A 9 10.04 -1.60 26.75
CA THR A 9 10.79 -2.81 26.38
C THR A 9 10.58 -3.10 24.90
N ARG A 10 11.66 -3.26 24.14
CA ARG A 10 11.63 -3.66 22.73
C ARG A 10 11.94 -5.15 22.62
N VAL A 11 11.12 -5.86 21.86
CA VAL A 11 11.20 -7.31 21.66
C VAL A 11 11.05 -7.64 20.18
N ASP A 12 11.56 -8.81 19.76
CA ASP A 12 11.28 -9.33 18.42
C ASP A 12 9.86 -9.88 18.37
N GLY A 13 9.04 -9.33 17.47
CA GLY A 13 7.64 -9.70 17.34
C GLY A 13 7.40 -11.14 16.87
N ARG A 14 8.40 -11.81 16.27
CA ARG A 14 8.28 -13.23 15.86
C ARG A 14 8.55 -14.21 17.00
N SER A 15 9.33 -13.79 17.99
CA SER A 15 9.69 -14.62 19.14
C SER A 15 9.01 -14.15 20.43
N LEU A 16 7.99 -13.29 20.33
CA LEU A 16 7.25 -12.80 21.48
C LEU A 16 6.45 -13.94 22.11
N ASP A 17 6.70 -14.19 23.40
CA ASP A 17 6.03 -15.23 24.16
C ASP A 17 5.18 -14.64 25.32
N PRO A 18 4.27 -15.44 25.92
CA PRO A 18 3.42 -14.98 27.03
C PRO A 18 4.19 -14.59 28.30
N GLU A 19 5.37 -15.16 28.57
CA GLU A 19 6.15 -14.88 29.79
C GLU A 19 6.73 -13.46 29.75
N GLN A 20 7.04 -12.96 28.55
CA GLN A 20 7.47 -11.58 28.34
C GLN A 20 6.35 -10.55 28.57
N LEU A 21 5.10 -10.99 28.72
CA LEU A 21 3.92 -10.13 28.86
C LEU A 21 3.36 -10.09 30.29
N VAL A 22 4.01 -10.71 31.27
CA VAL A 22 3.48 -10.82 32.66
C VAL A 22 3.30 -9.47 33.36
N ASP A 23 4.14 -8.48 33.04
CA ASP A 23 4.13 -7.14 33.65
C ASP A 23 3.95 -6.03 32.58
N VAL A 24 3.16 -6.32 31.54
CA VAL A 24 2.95 -5.41 30.40
C VAL A 24 1.51 -4.92 30.34
N ASP A 25 1.27 -3.62 30.50
CA ASP A 25 -0.05 -3.01 30.35
C ASP A 25 -0.45 -2.73 28.89
N VAL A 26 0.53 -2.42 28.04
CA VAL A 26 0.33 -1.93 26.67
C VAL A 26 1.21 -2.73 25.71
N LEU A 27 0.58 -3.38 24.74
CA LEU A 27 1.26 -4.15 23.70
C LEU A 27 1.13 -3.46 22.34
N LEU A 28 2.25 -3.05 21.75
CA LEU A 28 2.30 -2.44 20.42
C LEU A 28 3.01 -3.37 19.43
N VAL A 29 2.34 -3.78 18.36
CA VAL A 29 2.80 -4.82 17.43
C VAL A 29 2.80 -4.38 15.98
N ARG A 30 3.38 -5.23 15.12
CA ARG A 30 3.23 -5.22 13.66
C ARG A 30 2.64 -6.56 13.21
N SER A 31 2.44 -6.73 11.90
CA SER A 31 1.78 -7.89 11.31
C SER A 31 2.44 -9.24 11.57
N VAL A 32 3.72 -9.26 11.97
CA VAL A 32 4.46 -10.51 12.23
C VAL A 32 4.06 -11.19 13.55
N THR A 33 3.43 -10.47 14.48
CA THR A 33 3.05 -10.98 15.79
C THR A 33 1.60 -11.44 15.79
N GLN A 34 1.33 -12.70 16.10
CA GLN A 34 -0.03 -13.21 16.23
C GLN A 34 -0.59 -12.85 17.61
N VAL A 35 -1.54 -11.91 17.66
CA VAL A 35 -2.18 -11.47 18.90
C VAL A 35 -3.48 -12.23 19.09
N ASN A 36 -3.44 -13.27 19.90
CA ASN A 36 -4.55 -14.19 20.13
C ASN A 36 -4.63 -14.61 21.61
N GLN A 37 -5.56 -15.52 21.93
CA GLN A 37 -5.71 -16.06 23.28
C GLN A 37 -4.44 -16.70 23.82
N GLN A 38 -3.69 -17.44 22.99
CA GLN A 38 -2.46 -18.11 23.40
C GLN A 38 -1.42 -17.11 23.91
N LEU A 39 -1.29 -15.96 23.23
CA LEU A 39 -0.34 -14.93 23.62
C LEU A 39 -0.76 -14.18 24.91
N LEU A 40 -2.06 -13.89 25.05
CA LEU A 40 -2.54 -12.91 26.03
C LEU A 40 -3.24 -13.49 27.28
N ALA A 41 -3.51 -14.80 27.34
CA ALA A 41 -4.37 -15.43 28.36
C ALA A 41 -4.06 -15.00 29.81
N ASN A 42 -2.79 -14.96 30.17
CA ASN A 42 -2.32 -14.65 31.53
C ASN A 42 -1.64 -13.28 31.63
N SER A 43 -1.76 -12.43 30.60
CA SER A 43 -1.18 -11.09 30.60
C SER A 43 -2.13 -10.06 31.23
N PRO A 44 -1.60 -8.98 31.86
CA PRO A 44 -2.39 -7.86 32.34
C PRO A 44 -2.66 -6.80 31.26
N VAL A 45 -2.32 -7.09 29.99
CA VAL A 45 -2.45 -6.16 28.85
C VAL A 45 -3.88 -5.61 28.76
N LYS A 46 -4.00 -4.28 28.74
CA LYS A 46 -5.27 -3.54 28.65
C LYS A 46 -5.44 -2.85 27.29
N PHE A 47 -4.34 -2.62 26.58
CA PHE A 47 -4.32 -1.97 25.27
C PHE A 47 -3.45 -2.74 24.29
N VAL A 48 -3.98 -3.04 23.12
CA VAL A 48 -3.24 -3.58 21.98
C VAL A 48 -3.30 -2.59 20.83
N GLY A 49 -2.13 -2.14 20.37
CA GLY A 49 -2.00 -1.32 19.18
C GLY A 49 -1.30 -2.07 18.05
N SER A 50 -1.84 -2.09 16.84
CA SER A 50 -1.15 -2.62 15.66
C SER A 50 -0.82 -1.51 14.67
N ALA A 51 0.48 -1.30 14.39
CA ALA A 51 0.96 -0.25 13.49
C ALA A 51 0.83 -0.67 12.02
N THR A 52 -0.33 -1.24 11.66
CA THR A 52 -0.65 -1.82 10.37
C THR A 52 -2.06 -1.44 9.95
N ILE A 53 -2.31 -1.43 8.64
CA ILE A 53 -3.67 -1.32 8.09
C ILE A 53 -4.43 -2.64 8.29
N GLY A 54 -3.82 -3.76 7.92
CA GLY A 54 -4.40 -5.09 8.10
C GLY A 54 -4.50 -5.45 9.58
N THR A 55 -5.54 -6.22 9.93
CA THR A 55 -5.80 -6.69 11.31
C THR A 55 -5.91 -8.22 11.38
N ASP A 56 -5.43 -8.92 10.36
CA ASP A 56 -5.60 -10.37 10.18
C ASP A 56 -4.86 -11.18 11.25
N HIS A 57 -3.76 -10.65 11.78
CA HIS A 57 -2.95 -11.21 12.86
C HIS A 57 -3.50 -10.92 14.26
N VAL A 58 -4.67 -10.28 14.39
CA VAL A 58 -5.26 -9.89 15.67
C VAL A 58 -6.64 -10.52 15.83
N ASP A 59 -6.81 -11.34 16.87
CA ASP A 59 -8.11 -11.88 17.25
C ASP A 59 -8.94 -10.81 17.99
N LYS A 60 -9.61 -9.97 17.21
CA LYS A 60 -10.48 -8.90 17.72
C LYS A 60 -11.64 -9.41 18.57
N LYS A 61 -12.11 -10.64 18.35
CA LYS A 61 -13.20 -11.24 19.15
C LYS A 61 -12.67 -11.56 20.56
N TYR A 62 -11.48 -12.14 20.64
CA TYR A 62 -10.82 -12.40 21.91
C TYR A 62 -10.46 -11.12 22.67
N LEU A 63 -9.92 -10.10 21.98
CA LEU A 63 -9.65 -8.80 22.64
C LEU A 63 -10.92 -8.19 23.25
N SER A 64 -12.03 -8.23 22.50
CA SER A 64 -13.32 -7.74 22.96
C SER A 64 -13.87 -8.52 24.17
N SER A 65 -13.76 -9.86 24.16
CA SER A 65 -14.24 -10.69 25.28
C SER A 65 -13.46 -10.48 26.59
N ARG A 66 -12.23 -9.96 26.49
CA ARG A 66 -11.36 -9.60 27.62
C ARG A 66 -11.38 -8.10 27.96
N HIS A 67 -12.20 -7.30 27.28
CA HIS A 67 -12.23 -5.84 27.40
C HIS A 67 -10.86 -5.17 27.16
N ILE A 68 -10.05 -5.77 26.29
CA ILE A 68 -8.77 -5.19 25.87
C ILE A 68 -9.04 -4.20 24.75
N GLN A 69 -8.66 -2.94 24.95
CA GLN A 69 -8.83 -1.91 23.93
C GLN A 69 -7.92 -2.21 22.74
N PHE A 70 -8.48 -2.19 21.53
CA PHE A 70 -7.71 -2.37 20.31
C PHE A 70 -7.65 -1.09 19.48
N ALA A 71 -6.46 -0.77 18.99
CA ALA A 71 -6.23 0.27 18.00
C ALA A 71 -5.44 -0.29 16.82
N SER A 72 -5.80 0.14 15.61
CA SER A 72 -5.03 -0.10 14.40
C SER A 72 -4.72 1.22 13.71
N ALA A 73 -3.91 1.18 12.65
CA ALA A 73 -3.53 2.37 11.90
C ALA A 73 -4.09 2.34 10.47
N PRO A 74 -5.43 2.38 10.27
CA PRO A 74 -6.03 2.29 8.95
C PRO A 74 -5.60 3.47 8.07
N GLY A 75 -5.16 3.18 6.85
CA GLY A 75 -4.71 4.18 5.90
C GLY A 75 -3.33 4.79 6.18
N CYS A 76 -2.58 4.30 7.18
CA CYS A 76 -1.30 4.91 7.55
C CYS A 76 -0.26 4.94 6.43
N ASN A 77 -0.27 3.95 5.52
CA ASN A 77 0.63 3.88 4.38
C ASN A 77 -0.10 4.05 3.04
N ALA A 78 -1.34 4.55 3.05
CA ALA A 78 -2.14 4.60 1.84
C ALA A 78 -1.56 5.56 0.80
N ASP A 79 -1.04 6.71 1.21
CA ASP A 79 -0.39 7.66 0.31
C ASP A 79 0.84 7.05 -0.38
N ALA A 80 1.66 6.28 0.34
CA ALA A 80 2.79 5.57 -0.25
C ALA A 80 2.38 4.55 -1.33
N VAL A 81 1.28 3.81 -1.12
CA VAL A 81 0.77 2.87 -2.13
C VAL A 81 0.27 3.63 -3.36
N VAL A 82 -0.48 4.71 -3.16
CA VAL A 82 -0.96 5.54 -4.29
C VAL A 82 0.21 6.10 -5.11
N GLU A 83 1.27 6.55 -4.45
CA GLU A 83 2.47 7.08 -5.13
C GLU A 83 3.26 5.98 -5.84
N TYR A 84 3.22 4.76 -5.31
CA TYR A 84 3.74 3.58 -5.99
C TYR A 84 2.94 3.32 -7.28
N ASP A 85 1.61 3.30 -7.19
CA ASP A 85 0.74 3.03 -8.33
C ASP A 85 0.93 4.07 -9.44
N LEU A 86 0.92 5.36 -9.06
CA LEU A 86 1.15 6.46 -10.00
C LEU A 86 2.51 6.36 -10.66
N SER A 87 3.58 6.08 -9.90
CA SER A 87 4.92 5.95 -10.48
C SER A 87 4.99 4.78 -11.45
N CYS A 88 4.47 3.61 -11.08
CA CYS A 88 4.42 2.43 -11.97
C CYS A 88 3.62 2.68 -13.25
N ILE A 89 2.41 3.24 -13.12
CA ILE A 89 1.55 3.56 -14.27
C ILE A 89 2.24 4.56 -15.20
N MET A 90 2.76 5.66 -14.65
CA MET A 90 3.39 6.71 -15.47
C MET A 90 4.66 6.22 -16.17
N GLN A 91 5.47 5.38 -15.52
CA GLN A 91 6.62 4.74 -16.14
C GLN A 91 6.22 3.87 -17.35
N LEU A 92 5.19 3.03 -17.20
CA LEU A 92 4.73 2.15 -18.28
C LEU A 92 4.10 2.92 -19.44
N LEU A 93 3.38 4.02 -19.15
CA LEU A 93 2.82 4.90 -20.17
C LEU A 93 3.91 5.69 -20.90
N GLN A 94 4.97 6.13 -20.19
CA GLN A 94 6.11 6.81 -20.82
C GLN A 94 6.82 5.91 -21.83
N GLN A 95 6.99 4.63 -21.53
CA GLN A 95 7.65 3.66 -22.43
C GLN A 95 6.91 3.46 -23.76
N SER A 96 5.59 3.59 -23.75
CA SER A 96 4.73 3.48 -24.93
C SER A 96 4.31 4.84 -25.50
N ASN A 97 4.82 5.95 -24.96
CA ASN A 97 4.45 7.32 -25.33
C ASN A 97 2.93 7.57 -25.27
N GLU A 98 2.28 7.04 -24.23
CA GLU A 98 0.85 7.17 -23.97
C GLU A 98 0.57 8.22 -22.89
N SER A 99 -0.57 8.90 -22.99
CA SER A 99 -1.02 9.90 -22.02
C SER A 99 -2.00 9.29 -21.03
N LEU A 100 -1.78 9.50 -19.73
CA LEU A 100 -2.69 9.07 -18.66
C LEU A 100 -4.08 9.70 -18.79
N ALA A 101 -4.17 10.94 -19.29
CA ALA A 101 -5.44 11.67 -19.40
C ALA A 101 -6.41 11.03 -20.42
N ASP A 102 -5.89 10.22 -21.35
CA ASP A 102 -6.66 9.55 -22.40
C ASP A 102 -7.04 8.11 -22.02
N LYS A 103 -6.68 7.67 -20.81
CA LYS A 103 -6.96 6.31 -20.31
C LYS A 103 -8.25 6.24 -19.51
N VAL A 104 -8.94 5.12 -19.68
CA VAL A 104 -9.97 4.65 -18.74
C VAL A 104 -9.27 3.93 -17.60
N VAL A 105 -9.34 4.48 -16.40
CA VAL A 105 -8.73 3.88 -15.20
C VAL A 105 -9.82 3.29 -14.33
N ALA A 106 -9.64 2.06 -13.88
CA ALA A 106 -10.52 1.41 -12.93
C ALA A 106 -9.80 1.06 -11.64
N ILE A 107 -10.52 1.24 -10.54
CA ILE A 107 -10.06 0.91 -9.19
C ILE A 107 -10.98 -0.15 -8.61
N VAL A 108 -10.42 -1.31 -8.28
CA VAL A 108 -11.13 -2.44 -7.66
C VAL A 108 -10.76 -2.46 -6.17
N GLY A 109 -11.73 -2.13 -5.32
CA GLY A 109 -11.54 -1.88 -3.89
C GLY A 109 -11.28 -0.40 -3.62
N VAL A 110 -12.30 0.33 -3.18
CA VAL A 110 -12.27 1.79 -2.99
C VAL A 110 -12.24 2.13 -1.50
N GLY A 111 -11.33 1.47 -0.77
CA GLY A 111 -11.07 1.73 0.64
C GLY A 111 -10.11 2.92 0.86
N ASN A 112 -9.24 2.80 1.86
CA ASN A 112 -8.25 3.84 2.17
C ASN A 112 -7.30 4.17 1.01
N VAL A 113 -6.79 3.16 0.29
CA VAL A 113 -5.89 3.36 -0.85
C VAL A 113 -6.69 3.80 -2.08
N GLY A 114 -7.66 2.98 -2.51
CA GLY A 114 -8.42 3.24 -3.73
C GLY A 114 -9.13 4.59 -3.77
N SER A 115 -9.68 5.09 -2.66
CA SER A 115 -10.28 6.43 -2.62
C SER A 115 -9.27 7.58 -2.74
N ARG A 116 -8.05 7.41 -2.24
CA ARG A 116 -6.95 8.38 -2.42
C ARG A 116 -6.43 8.34 -3.85
N LEU A 117 -6.25 7.14 -4.42
CA LEU A 117 -5.87 6.97 -5.83
C LEU A 117 -6.90 7.63 -6.75
N ALA A 118 -8.19 7.36 -6.53
CA ALA A 118 -9.30 7.98 -7.27
C ALA A 118 -9.19 9.51 -7.31
N ARG A 119 -8.99 10.13 -6.14
CA ARG A 119 -8.86 11.58 -6.00
C ARG A 119 -7.65 12.13 -6.76
N ARG A 120 -6.49 11.45 -6.65
CA ARG A 120 -5.26 11.89 -7.33
C ARG A 120 -5.38 11.73 -8.85
N LEU A 121 -5.97 10.64 -9.34
CA LEU A 121 -6.21 10.41 -10.77
C LEU A 121 -7.16 11.46 -11.38
N GLN A 122 -8.27 11.77 -10.71
CA GLN A 122 -9.18 12.84 -11.13
C GLN A 122 -8.45 14.18 -11.20
N ALA A 123 -7.59 14.47 -10.22
CA ALA A 123 -6.84 15.70 -10.17
C ALA A 123 -5.81 15.88 -11.30
N VAL A 124 -5.19 14.79 -11.76
CA VAL A 124 -4.26 14.83 -12.92
C VAL A 124 -4.97 14.73 -14.26
N GLY A 125 -6.31 14.79 -14.27
CA GLY A 125 -7.09 14.90 -15.49
C GLY A 125 -7.44 13.56 -16.15
N VAL A 126 -7.43 12.45 -15.40
CA VAL A 126 -8.07 11.21 -15.86
C VAL A 126 -9.56 11.47 -16.05
N LYS A 127 -10.02 11.41 -17.31
CA LYS A 127 -11.40 11.76 -17.69
C LYS A 127 -12.40 10.64 -17.36
N GLN A 128 -11.95 9.39 -17.41
CA GLN A 128 -12.81 8.22 -17.24
C GLN A 128 -12.27 7.36 -16.09
N LEU A 129 -12.83 7.58 -14.91
CA LEU A 129 -12.52 6.80 -13.70
C LEU A 129 -13.70 5.90 -13.35
N ILE A 130 -13.46 4.59 -13.29
CA ILE A 130 -14.45 3.58 -12.93
C ILE A 130 -14.12 3.03 -11.55
N LEU A 131 -15.13 2.93 -10.69
CA LEU A 131 -14.97 2.46 -9.32
C LEU A 131 -15.71 1.13 -9.15
N ASN A 132 -15.05 0.14 -8.56
CA ASN A 132 -15.67 -1.12 -8.18
C ASN A 132 -15.47 -1.38 -6.69
N ASP A 133 -16.56 -1.42 -5.94
CA ASP A 133 -16.58 -1.78 -4.53
C ASP A 133 -17.99 -2.30 -4.17
N PRO A 134 -18.30 -3.58 -4.44
CA PRO A 134 -19.63 -4.13 -4.18
C PRO A 134 -20.14 -3.94 -2.74
N PRO A 135 -19.32 -4.05 -1.67
CA PRO A 135 -19.74 -3.70 -0.32
C PRO A 135 -20.22 -2.25 -0.18
N ARG A 136 -19.47 -1.27 -0.71
CA ARG A 136 -19.89 0.15 -0.67
C ARG A 136 -21.09 0.43 -1.58
N ALA A 137 -21.17 -0.24 -2.72
CA ALA A 137 -22.28 -0.11 -3.68
C ALA A 137 -23.65 -0.50 -3.08
N GLN A 138 -23.69 -1.20 -1.95
CA GLN A 138 -24.94 -1.44 -1.21
C GLN A 138 -25.55 -0.16 -0.61
N HIS A 139 -24.74 0.87 -0.39
CA HIS A 139 -25.12 2.07 0.34
C HIS A 139 -24.79 3.37 -0.42
N GLU A 140 -24.04 3.27 -1.51
CA GLU A 140 -23.50 4.41 -2.25
C GLU A 140 -23.66 4.18 -3.76
N SER A 141 -23.76 5.27 -4.53
CA SER A 141 -23.84 5.22 -6.00
C SER A 141 -22.47 5.44 -6.65
N GLY A 142 -22.38 5.22 -7.97
CA GLY A 142 -21.15 5.48 -8.74
C GLY A 142 -20.17 4.30 -8.80
N PHE A 143 -20.64 3.09 -8.51
CA PHE A 143 -19.88 1.85 -8.64
C PHE A 143 -20.37 1.01 -9.82
N SER A 144 -19.44 0.38 -10.51
CA SER A 144 -19.68 -0.56 -11.62
C SER A 144 -19.38 -2.00 -11.19
N ASP A 145 -19.98 -2.98 -11.86
CA ASP A 145 -19.65 -4.40 -11.64
C ASP A 145 -18.24 -4.73 -12.18
N LEU A 146 -17.69 -5.86 -11.73
CA LEU A 146 -16.31 -6.24 -12.04
C LEU A 146 -16.10 -6.55 -13.53
N ASN A 147 -17.05 -7.19 -14.20
CA ASN A 147 -16.89 -7.54 -15.61
C ASN A 147 -16.88 -6.28 -16.47
N SER A 148 -17.82 -5.35 -16.24
CA SER A 148 -17.82 -4.04 -16.91
C SER A 148 -16.50 -3.30 -16.72
N VAL A 149 -15.90 -3.38 -15.53
CA VAL A 149 -14.58 -2.80 -15.24
C VAL A 149 -13.49 -3.42 -16.10
N LEU A 150 -13.40 -4.75 -16.14
CA LEU A 150 -12.35 -5.47 -16.86
C LEU A 150 -12.45 -5.28 -18.38
N GLU A 151 -13.68 -5.23 -18.92
CA GLU A 151 -13.93 -5.08 -20.37
C GLU A 151 -13.67 -3.66 -20.90
N THR A 152 -13.71 -2.64 -20.03
CA THR A 152 -13.68 -1.22 -20.46
C THR A 152 -12.40 -0.49 -20.09
N ALA A 153 -11.75 -0.87 -18.99
CA ALA A 153 -10.60 -0.15 -18.45
C ALA A 153 -9.29 -0.45 -19.20
N ASP A 154 -8.51 0.61 -19.48
CA ASP A 154 -7.15 0.50 -19.98
C ASP A 154 -6.15 0.23 -18.84
N ILE A 155 -6.48 0.66 -17.62
CA ILE A 155 -5.66 0.50 -16.43
C ILE A 155 -6.55 0.00 -15.29
N ILE A 156 -6.18 -1.11 -14.66
CA ILE A 156 -6.92 -1.73 -13.55
C ILE A 156 -5.98 -1.78 -12.34
N ALA A 157 -6.35 -1.11 -11.25
CA ALA A 157 -5.61 -1.13 -9.99
C ALA A 157 -6.39 -1.88 -8.90
N LEU A 158 -5.82 -2.95 -8.36
CA LEU A 158 -6.41 -3.77 -7.30
C LEU A 158 -5.95 -3.32 -5.91
N HIS A 159 -6.91 -2.93 -5.08
CA HIS A 159 -6.71 -2.52 -3.68
C HIS A 159 -7.74 -3.16 -2.73
N THR A 160 -8.16 -4.38 -3.04
CA THR A 160 -9.06 -5.17 -2.19
C THR A 160 -8.29 -5.79 -1.00
N PRO A 161 -8.96 -6.01 0.16
CA PRO A 161 -8.45 -6.92 1.18
C PRO A 161 -8.48 -8.37 0.66
N LEU A 162 -7.90 -9.31 1.40
CA LEU A 162 -8.05 -10.74 1.13
C LEU A 162 -9.22 -11.30 1.94
N ILE A 163 -10.25 -11.78 1.24
CA ILE A 163 -11.48 -12.31 1.81
C ILE A 163 -11.75 -13.67 1.15
N LYS A 164 -11.81 -14.75 1.93
CA LYS A 164 -12.05 -16.12 1.41
C LYS A 164 -13.52 -16.54 1.38
N GLY A 165 -14.43 -15.74 1.95
CA GLY A 165 -15.83 -16.11 2.07
C GLY A 165 -16.76 -14.92 2.26
N GLY A 166 -18.01 -15.19 2.62
CA GLY A 166 -19.04 -14.15 2.63
C GLY A 166 -19.48 -13.75 1.23
N PRO A 167 -20.26 -12.66 1.09
CA PRO A 167 -20.89 -12.29 -0.17
C PRO A 167 -19.95 -11.71 -1.23
N TRP A 168 -18.76 -11.24 -0.82
CA TRP A 168 -17.75 -10.66 -1.72
C TRP A 168 -16.36 -11.24 -1.42
N PRO A 169 -16.12 -12.52 -1.77
CA PRO A 169 -14.79 -13.08 -1.70
C PRO A 169 -13.87 -12.36 -2.69
N THR A 170 -12.61 -12.23 -2.32
CA THR A 170 -11.56 -11.62 -3.13
C THR A 170 -10.35 -12.53 -3.30
N GLU A 171 -10.34 -13.71 -2.67
CA GLU A 171 -9.41 -14.78 -3.02
C GLU A 171 -9.71 -15.24 -4.46
N HIS A 172 -8.68 -15.20 -5.30
CA HIS A 172 -8.74 -15.45 -6.74
C HIS A 172 -9.82 -14.64 -7.45
N LEU A 173 -9.99 -13.38 -7.04
CA LEU A 173 -10.90 -12.41 -7.68
C LEU A 173 -10.68 -12.34 -9.19
N LEU A 174 -9.41 -12.38 -9.62
CA LEU A 174 -9.05 -12.56 -11.02
C LEU A 174 -8.45 -13.95 -11.25
N GLY A 175 -9.21 -14.82 -11.90
CA GLY A 175 -8.74 -16.07 -12.48
C GLY A 175 -8.75 -16.02 -14.01
N SER A 176 -8.64 -17.18 -14.66
CA SER A 176 -8.57 -17.29 -16.12
C SER A 176 -9.73 -16.59 -16.85
N ALA A 177 -10.96 -16.68 -16.31
CA ALA A 177 -12.15 -16.11 -16.94
C ALA A 177 -12.13 -14.58 -16.90
N GLU A 178 -11.76 -13.99 -15.77
CA GLU A 178 -11.69 -12.54 -15.59
C GLU A 178 -10.51 -11.93 -16.34
N LEU A 179 -9.34 -12.60 -16.33
CA LEU A 179 -8.17 -12.16 -17.08
C LEU A 179 -8.43 -12.11 -18.59
N ALA A 180 -9.24 -13.03 -19.12
CA ALA A 180 -9.62 -13.04 -20.54
C ALA A 180 -10.45 -11.82 -20.97
N LEU A 181 -11.07 -11.11 -20.03
CA LEU A 181 -11.85 -9.89 -20.30
C LEU A 181 -10.98 -8.64 -20.50
N LEU A 182 -9.69 -8.69 -20.11
CA LEU A 182 -8.80 -7.55 -20.19
C LEU A 182 -8.60 -7.08 -21.63
N LYS A 183 -8.78 -5.78 -21.84
CA LYS A 183 -8.56 -5.10 -23.13
C LYS A 183 -7.16 -5.36 -23.69
N PRO A 184 -7.01 -5.31 -25.03
CA PRO A 184 -5.70 -5.25 -25.64
C PRO A 184 -4.88 -4.06 -25.12
N GLY A 185 -3.63 -4.28 -24.73
CA GLY A 185 -2.74 -3.22 -24.23
C GLY A 185 -2.96 -2.77 -22.79
N ALA A 186 -3.86 -3.43 -22.04
CA ALA A 186 -4.23 -3.04 -20.68
C ALA A 186 -3.04 -3.08 -19.70
N ILE A 187 -3.11 -2.26 -18.66
CA ILE A 187 -2.21 -2.32 -17.50
C ILE A 187 -2.99 -2.92 -16.33
N LEU A 188 -2.54 -4.06 -15.80
CA LEU A 188 -3.07 -4.65 -14.57
C LEU A 188 -2.06 -4.47 -13.43
N LEU A 189 -2.47 -3.77 -12.37
CA LEU A 189 -1.66 -3.49 -11.20
C LEU A 189 -2.28 -4.13 -9.96
N ASN A 190 -1.48 -4.87 -9.19
CA ASN A 190 -1.87 -5.37 -7.86
C ASN A 190 -0.84 -4.95 -6.81
N ALA A 191 -1.26 -4.02 -5.94
CA ALA A 191 -0.58 -3.64 -4.71
C ALA A 191 -1.49 -3.85 -3.47
N GLY A 192 -2.53 -4.68 -3.61
CA GLY A 192 -3.47 -5.02 -2.54
C GLY A 192 -3.02 -6.26 -1.79
N ARG A 193 -3.46 -7.44 -2.26
CA ARG A 193 -3.09 -8.75 -1.71
C ARG A 193 -2.80 -9.73 -2.82
N GLY A 194 -1.74 -10.52 -2.65
CA GLY A 194 -1.26 -11.46 -3.66
C GLY A 194 -2.34 -12.42 -4.17
N PRO A 195 -3.02 -13.17 -3.28
CA PRO A 195 -4.06 -14.10 -3.69
C PRO A 195 -5.31 -13.48 -4.30
N ALA A 196 -5.37 -12.15 -4.49
CA ALA A 196 -6.46 -11.55 -5.28
C ALA A 196 -6.38 -11.92 -6.76
N ILE A 197 -5.20 -12.26 -7.26
CA ILE A 197 -4.99 -12.83 -8.59
C ILE A 197 -4.48 -14.24 -8.42
N LYS A 198 -5.07 -15.21 -9.14
CA LYS A 198 -4.55 -16.58 -9.16
C LYS A 198 -3.29 -16.64 -10.01
N GLY A 199 -2.14 -16.88 -9.39
CA GLY A 199 -0.82 -16.73 -10.00
C GLY A 199 -0.59 -17.67 -11.18
N THR A 200 -1.07 -18.92 -11.10
CA THR A 200 -0.97 -19.89 -12.21
C THR A 200 -1.73 -19.43 -13.46
N ASP A 201 -2.92 -18.85 -13.25
CA ASP A 201 -3.77 -18.38 -14.34
C ASP A 201 -3.20 -17.12 -14.97
N LEU A 202 -2.62 -16.22 -14.16
CA LEU A 202 -1.90 -15.04 -14.66
C LEU A 202 -0.66 -15.43 -15.47
N LEU A 203 0.12 -16.41 -15.02
CA LEU A 203 1.29 -16.88 -15.76
C LEU A 203 0.91 -17.45 -17.13
N GLU A 204 -0.10 -18.33 -17.17
CA GLU A 204 -0.60 -18.90 -18.43
C GLU A 204 -1.18 -17.83 -19.35
N PHE A 205 -1.90 -16.85 -18.78
CA PHE A 205 -2.43 -15.72 -19.54
C PHE A 205 -1.31 -14.89 -20.18
N LEU A 206 -0.27 -14.52 -19.43
CA LEU A 206 0.84 -13.70 -19.92
C LEU A 206 1.72 -14.43 -20.94
N HIS A 207 1.76 -15.77 -20.93
CA HIS A 207 2.38 -16.54 -22.01
C HIS A 207 1.68 -16.35 -23.36
N ASN A 208 0.38 -16.06 -23.35
CA ASN A 208 -0.45 -15.93 -24.56
C ASN A 208 -0.81 -14.47 -24.89
N ARG A 209 -0.52 -13.51 -24.01
CA ARG A 209 -0.88 -12.09 -24.11
C ARG A 209 0.31 -11.20 -23.76
N ASP A 210 1.17 -10.96 -24.73
CA ASP A 210 2.35 -10.09 -24.60
C ASP A 210 2.02 -8.59 -24.64
N ASP A 211 0.78 -8.24 -25.00
CA ASP A 211 0.27 -6.87 -25.05
C ASP A 211 -0.17 -6.34 -23.68
N VAL A 212 -0.49 -7.22 -22.72
CA VAL A 212 -0.93 -6.80 -21.38
C VAL A 212 0.27 -6.54 -20.49
N ARG A 213 0.32 -5.33 -19.94
CA ARG A 213 1.37 -4.92 -19.02
C ARG A 213 0.92 -5.18 -17.58
N THR A 214 1.82 -5.69 -16.76
CA THR A 214 1.50 -6.10 -15.38
C THR A 214 2.48 -5.55 -14.35
N VAL A 215 1.93 -5.14 -13.22
CA VAL A 215 2.68 -4.63 -12.06
C VAL A 215 2.23 -5.42 -10.83
N LEU A 216 3.14 -6.15 -10.21
CA LEU A 216 2.88 -6.90 -8.98
C LEU A 216 3.82 -6.42 -7.87
N ASP A 217 3.24 -5.84 -6.83
CA ASP A 217 3.94 -5.64 -5.56
C ASP A 217 3.69 -6.81 -4.60
N VAL A 218 2.60 -7.56 -4.77
CA VAL A 218 2.17 -8.63 -3.86
C VAL A 218 2.07 -9.97 -4.58
N TRP A 219 2.36 -11.05 -3.87
CA TRP A 219 2.49 -12.40 -4.44
C TRP A 219 1.63 -13.43 -3.71
N GLU A 220 1.12 -14.44 -4.42
CA GLU A 220 0.15 -15.40 -3.86
C GLU A 220 0.69 -16.20 -2.66
N HIS A 221 1.98 -16.53 -2.67
CA HIS A 221 2.61 -17.41 -1.69
C HIS A 221 3.77 -16.73 -0.93
N GLU A 222 3.66 -15.43 -0.68
CA GLU A 222 4.69 -14.68 0.06
C GLU A 222 5.14 -15.39 1.35
N PRO A 223 6.46 -15.41 1.63
CA PRO A 223 7.54 -14.70 0.93
C PRO A 223 8.06 -15.41 -0.33
N ALA A 224 7.47 -16.55 -0.73
CA ALA A 224 7.85 -17.23 -1.96
C ALA A 224 7.28 -16.49 -3.16
N VAL A 225 8.17 -16.10 -4.08
CA VAL A 225 7.81 -15.48 -5.36
C VAL A 225 7.94 -16.54 -6.46
N ASP A 226 6.94 -16.65 -7.33
CA ASP A 226 7.07 -17.46 -8.54
C ASP A 226 8.02 -16.75 -9.50
N SER A 227 9.23 -17.28 -9.68
CA SER A 227 10.25 -16.68 -10.54
C SER A 227 9.87 -16.65 -12.02
N ALA A 228 9.04 -17.60 -12.49
CA ALA A 228 8.55 -17.60 -13.87
C ALA A 228 7.53 -16.46 -14.07
N LEU A 229 6.58 -16.31 -13.14
CA LEU A 229 5.65 -15.18 -13.17
C LEU A 229 6.37 -13.84 -13.05
N ALA A 230 7.30 -13.71 -12.10
CA ALA A 230 8.08 -12.49 -11.92
C ALA A 230 8.88 -12.11 -13.17
N ALA A 231 9.37 -13.08 -13.94
CA ALA A 231 10.05 -12.83 -15.22
C ALA A 231 9.12 -12.27 -16.31
N MET A 232 7.82 -12.58 -16.26
CA MET A 232 6.84 -12.15 -17.26
C MET A 232 6.23 -10.76 -16.98
N VAL A 233 6.17 -10.34 -15.71
CA VAL A 233 5.57 -9.03 -15.36
C VAL A 233 6.53 -7.87 -15.63
N ASN A 234 5.99 -6.69 -15.93
CA ASN A 234 6.78 -5.50 -16.26
C ASN A 234 7.46 -4.87 -15.05
N ILE A 235 6.79 -4.86 -13.89
CA ILE A 235 7.34 -4.38 -12.62
C ILE A 235 6.98 -5.37 -11.52
N ALA A 236 7.99 -5.91 -10.84
CA ALA A 236 7.89 -6.92 -9.79
C ALA A 236 8.57 -6.42 -8.51
N THR A 237 7.84 -6.10 -7.44
CA THR A 237 8.42 -5.60 -6.18
C THR A 237 8.07 -6.46 -4.96
N PRO A 238 8.89 -6.42 -3.88
CA PRO A 238 8.76 -7.34 -2.77
C PRO A 238 7.79 -6.86 -1.67
N HIS A 239 6.55 -6.52 -2.02
CA HIS A 239 5.52 -6.05 -1.08
C HIS A 239 5.99 -4.85 -0.24
N ILE A 240 6.36 -3.79 -0.96
CA ILE A 240 6.93 -2.53 -0.46
C ILE A 240 6.20 -1.28 -0.95
N ALA A 241 5.08 -1.40 -1.67
CA ALA A 241 4.34 -0.23 -2.16
C ALA A 241 4.01 0.76 -1.04
N GLY A 242 3.70 0.26 0.16
CA GLY A 242 3.43 1.07 1.34
C GLY A 242 4.65 1.45 2.21
N TYR A 243 5.90 1.26 1.77
CA TYR A 243 7.11 1.39 2.61
C TYR A 243 7.74 2.79 2.62
N SER A 244 6.95 3.85 2.75
CA SER A 244 7.49 5.19 3.02
C SER A 244 7.92 5.36 4.49
N LEU A 245 8.84 6.29 4.75
CA LEU A 245 9.20 6.71 6.10
C LEU A 245 7.99 7.34 6.82
N GLU A 246 7.28 8.23 6.13
CA GLU A 246 6.05 8.86 6.58
C GLU A 246 5.01 7.83 6.97
N GLY A 247 4.76 6.82 6.14
CA GLY A 247 3.76 5.78 6.41
C GLY A 247 4.11 4.92 7.62
N LYS A 248 5.38 4.54 7.76
CA LYS A 248 5.88 3.79 8.94
C LYS A 248 5.73 4.61 10.23
N LEU A 249 6.08 5.89 10.21
CA LEU A 249 5.94 6.78 11.36
C LEU A 249 4.49 7.14 11.65
N ARG A 250 3.67 7.39 10.63
CA ARG A 250 2.23 7.65 10.74
C ARG A 250 1.52 6.50 11.42
N GLY A 251 1.85 5.25 11.08
CA GLY A 251 1.29 4.08 11.75
C GLY A 251 1.58 4.07 13.26
N THR A 252 2.83 4.36 13.61
CA THR A 252 3.27 4.48 15.01
C THR A 252 2.59 5.66 15.73
N TYR A 253 2.46 6.79 15.04
CA TYR A 253 1.85 8.02 15.55
C TYR A 253 0.35 7.86 15.79
N MET A 254 -0.38 7.18 14.91
CA MET A 254 -1.79 6.86 15.11
C MET A 254 -2.00 6.01 16.36
N LEU A 255 -1.11 5.04 16.65
CA LEU A 255 -1.15 4.29 17.90
C LEU A 255 -0.84 5.18 19.11
N LYS A 256 0.11 6.11 18.99
CA LYS A 256 0.39 7.10 20.03
C LYS A 256 -0.84 7.95 20.33
N GLN A 257 -1.57 8.39 19.31
CA GLN A 257 -2.83 9.13 19.48
C GLN A 257 -3.89 8.27 20.17
N ALA A 258 -4.09 7.03 19.70
CA ALA A 258 -5.06 6.12 20.29
C ALA A 258 -4.74 5.79 21.77
N LEU A 259 -3.46 5.60 22.10
CA LEU A 259 -3.02 5.38 23.48
C LEU A 259 -3.19 6.64 24.34
N THR A 260 -2.89 7.82 23.79
CA THR A 260 -3.12 9.12 24.46
C THR A 260 -4.61 9.27 24.83
N SER A 261 -5.51 8.96 23.90
CA SER A 261 -6.95 8.97 24.15
C SER A 261 -7.38 7.91 25.17
N PHE A 262 -6.85 6.69 25.09
CA PHE A 262 -7.16 5.62 26.03
C PHE A 262 -6.75 5.98 27.47
N LEU A 263 -5.59 6.62 27.64
CA LEU A 263 -5.08 7.09 28.93
C LEU A 263 -5.64 8.45 29.36
N GLN A 264 -6.49 9.09 28.55
CA GLN A 264 -7.06 10.41 28.80
C GLN A 264 -6.01 11.50 29.05
N LEU A 265 -4.91 11.44 28.30
CA LEU A 265 -3.83 12.43 28.35
C LEU A 265 -4.02 13.50 27.26
N GLU A 266 -3.41 14.66 27.43
CA GLU A 266 -3.38 15.71 26.39
C GLU A 266 -2.35 15.39 25.28
N GLY A 267 -2.63 15.86 24.06
CA GLY A 267 -1.76 15.71 22.90
C GLY A 267 -1.27 17.06 22.38
N ASP A 268 0.03 17.17 22.13
CA ASP A 268 0.74 18.41 21.79
C ASP A 268 1.65 18.26 20.56
N GLU A 269 2.28 17.09 20.37
CA GLU A 269 3.19 16.85 19.25
C GLU A 269 2.45 16.43 17.97
N SER A 270 2.89 16.96 16.82
CA SER A 270 2.47 16.57 15.47
C SER A 270 3.33 15.41 14.92
N LEU A 271 2.91 14.80 13.81
CA LEU A 271 3.73 13.80 13.12
C LEU A 271 5.04 14.41 12.58
N GLN A 272 5.00 15.68 12.17
CA GLN A 272 6.14 16.38 11.58
C GLN A 272 7.32 16.48 12.55
N ASP A 273 7.04 16.59 13.85
CA ASP A 273 8.06 16.66 14.90
C ASP A 273 8.90 15.38 15.02
N PHE A 274 8.44 14.27 14.42
CA PHE A 274 9.14 12.98 14.41
C PHE A 274 9.78 12.64 13.06
N LEU A 275 9.53 13.44 12.02
CA LEU A 275 10.06 13.20 10.68
C LEU A 275 11.42 13.90 10.54
N PRO A 276 12.49 13.18 10.16
CA PRO A 276 13.74 13.83 9.81
C PRO A 276 13.59 14.61 8.49
N ASP A 277 14.46 15.59 8.31
CA ASP A 277 14.52 16.35 7.06
C ASP A 277 14.74 15.45 5.85
N PRO A 278 14.04 15.67 4.73
CA PRO A 278 14.26 14.93 3.49
C PRO A 278 15.60 15.33 2.86
N ALA A 279 16.21 14.38 2.14
CA ALA A 279 17.43 14.66 1.37
C ALA A 279 17.20 15.70 0.26
N ILE A 280 15.96 15.80 -0.23
CA ILE A 280 15.50 16.81 -1.18
C ILE A 280 14.20 17.39 -0.60
N SER A 281 14.26 18.63 -0.11
CA SER A 281 13.12 19.31 0.52
C SER A 281 12.34 20.22 -0.43
N SER A 282 12.98 20.71 -1.50
CA SER A 282 12.32 21.56 -2.48
C SER A 282 12.89 21.41 -3.89
N VAL A 283 12.08 21.79 -4.88
CA VAL A 283 12.46 21.84 -6.29
C VAL A 283 11.84 23.06 -6.97
N GLN A 284 12.60 23.68 -7.87
CA GLN A 284 12.15 24.80 -8.69
C GLN A 284 11.66 24.28 -10.05
N LEU A 285 10.42 24.60 -10.40
CA LEU A 285 9.72 24.11 -11.59
C LEU A 285 9.35 25.27 -12.53
N THR A 286 9.26 24.94 -13.82
CA THR A 286 8.63 25.78 -14.84
C THR A 286 7.39 25.06 -15.38
N ASP A 287 6.59 25.72 -16.21
CA ASP A 287 5.44 25.07 -16.88
C ASP A 287 5.80 23.91 -17.82
N GLN A 288 7.08 23.71 -18.11
CA GLN A 288 7.58 22.57 -18.90
C GLN A 288 7.92 21.34 -18.03
N ALA A 289 7.75 21.43 -16.70
CA ALA A 289 8.06 20.33 -15.80
C ALA A 289 7.16 19.11 -16.08
N ASP A 290 7.79 17.98 -16.39
CA ASP A 290 7.13 16.70 -16.52
C ASP A 290 6.85 16.10 -15.13
N ALA A 291 5.63 15.62 -14.91
CA ALA A 291 5.21 15.10 -13.62
C ALA A 291 6.00 13.84 -13.24
N LEU A 292 6.32 12.96 -14.21
CA LEU A 292 7.09 11.75 -13.94
C LEU A 292 8.54 12.10 -13.54
N ALA A 293 9.17 13.10 -14.17
CA ALA A 293 10.49 13.58 -13.77
C ALA A 293 10.53 14.04 -12.30
N VAL A 294 9.50 14.76 -11.83
CA VAL A 294 9.40 15.21 -10.42
C VAL A 294 9.14 14.03 -9.48
N ILE A 295 8.26 13.09 -9.87
CA ILE A 295 8.00 11.85 -9.10
C ILE A 295 9.28 11.04 -8.92
N ASN A 296 10.10 10.92 -9.98
CA ASN A 296 11.35 10.17 -9.96
C ASN A 296 12.43 10.77 -9.05
N LEU A 297 12.31 12.04 -8.62
CA LEU A 297 13.18 12.61 -7.58
C LEU A 297 12.97 11.91 -6.22
N LEU A 298 11.77 11.38 -5.98
CA LEU A 298 11.40 10.73 -4.73
C LEU A 298 11.33 9.21 -4.85
N TYR A 299 10.81 8.69 -5.97
CA TYR A 299 10.57 7.26 -6.13
C TYR A 299 10.58 6.76 -7.58
N ASP A 300 11.53 5.87 -7.88
CA ASP A 300 11.58 5.05 -9.09
C ASP A 300 11.32 3.57 -8.75
N PRO A 301 10.21 2.96 -9.20
CA PRO A 301 9.87 1.56 -8.92
C PRO A 301 10.87 0.57 -9.52
N TYR A 302 11.58 0.94 -10.60
CA TYR A 302 12.55 0.04 -11.22
C TYR A 302 13.76 -0.25 -10.34
N ARG A 303 14.05 0.61 -9.35
CA ARG A 303 15.08 0.32 -8.35
C ARG A 303 14.72 -0.93 -7.54
N ASP A 304 13.47 -1.01 -7.10
CA ASP A 304 13.00 -2.11 -6.26
C ASP A 304 12.69 -3.35 -7.10
N ASP A 305 12.25 -3.17 -8.36
CA ASP A 305 12.10 -4.24 -9.33
C ASP A 305 13.41 -5.00 -9.56
N ARG A 306 14.48 -4.26 -9.91
CA ARG A 306 15.81 -4.86 -10.11
C ARG A 306 16.30 -5.58 -8.85
N ALA A 307 16.00 -5.03 -7.67
CA ALA A 307 16.40 -5.62 -6.41
C ALA A 307 15.70 -6.97 -6.16
N LEU A 308 14.38 -7.07 -6.40
CA LEU A 308 13.68 -8.36 -6.31
C LEU A 308 14.19 -9.35 -7.36
N ARG A 309 14.30 -8.93 -8.63
CA ARG A 309 14.76 -9.80 -9.71
C ARG A 309 16.13 -10.43 -9.45
N ALA A 310 17.03 -9.70 -8.79
CA ALA A 310 18.35 -10.20 -8.39
C ALA A 310 18.29 -11.38 -7.40
N THR A 311 17.18 -11.55 -6.66
CA THR A 311 16.99 -12.61 -5.65
C THR A 311 16.29 -13.85 -6.19
N LEU A 312 15.67 -13.78 -7.37
CA LEU A 312 14.77 -14.83 -7.89
C LEU A 312 15.43 -16.19 -8.14
N GLN A 313 16.75 -16.20 -8.36
CA GLN A 313 17.54 -17.42 -8.59
C GLN A 313 18.23 -17.92 -7.32
N SER A 314 18.06 -17.24 -6.18
CA SER A 314 18.69 -17.64 -4.93
C SER A 314 18.02 -18.89 -4.34
N PRO A 315 18.77 -19.88 -3.84
CA PRO A 315 18.21 -21.01 -3.11
C PRO A 315 17.53 -20.58 -1.80
N ASN A 316 17.79 -19.35 -1.33
CA ASN A 316 17.19 -18.76 -0.14
C ASN A 316 16.25 -17.57 -0.48
N GLN A 317 15.63 -17.57 -1.67
CA GLN A 317 14.81 -16.46 -2.17
C GLN A 317 13.81 -15.91 -1.13
N GLN A 318 13.09 -16.77 -0.41
CA GLN A 318 12.14 -16.35 0.64
C GLN A 318 12.79 -15.48 1.72
N ARG A 319 14.01 -15.82 2.14
CA ARG A 319 14.76 -15.04 3.12
C ARG A 319 15.25 -13.73 2.52
N GLU A 320 15.67 -13.73 1.25
CA GLU A 320 16.11 -12.53 0.55
C GLU A 320 14.96 -11.54 0.30
N PHE A 321 13.78 -12.04 -0.06
CA PHE A 321 12.53 -11.26 -0.13
C PHE A 321 12.27 -10.53 1.19
N ASP A 322 12.33 -11.25 2.31
CA ASP A 322 12.18 -10.67 3.65
C ASP A 322 13.29 -9.65 3.98
N LEU A 323 14.54 -9.90 3.54
CA LEU A 323 15.67 -9.00 3.76
C LEU A 323 15.53 -7.69 2.97
N LEU A 324 15.04 -7.73 1.72
CA LEU A 324 14.75 -6.54 0.93
C LEU A 324 13.76 -5.62 1.65
N ARG A 325 12.75 -6.20 2.29
CA ARG A 325 11.74 -5.48 3.07
C ARG A 325 12.30 -4.95 4.38
N LYS A 326 13.03 -5.80 5.11
CA LYS A 326 13.63 -5.45 6.40
C LYS A 326 14.64 -4.30 6.27
N ASN A 327 15.47 -4.34 5.23
CA ASN A 327 16.51 -3.36 4.95
C ASN A 327 16.10 -2.34 3.89
N TYR A 328 14.79 -2.18 3.66
CA TYR A 328 14.29 -1.26 2.63
C TYR A 328 14.80 0.15 2.91
N PRO A 329 15.45 0.81 1.93
CA PRO A 329 16.05 2.11 2.13
C PRO A 329 14.96 3.17 2.37
N ILE A 330 15.39 4.36 2.81
CA ILE A 330 14.46 5.46 3.05
C ILE A 330 13.83 5.88 1.71
N ARG A 331 12.50 5.78 1.66
CA ARG A 331 11.63 6.33 0.63
C ARG A 331 10.74 7.37 1.29
N ARG A 332 10.65 8.55 0.69
CA ARG A 332 9.78 9.65 1.16
C ARG A 332 8.48 9.68 0.36
N GLU A 333 7.45 10.31 0.92
CA GLU A 333 6.19 10.59 0.22
C GLU A 333 6.25 11.93 -0.55
N PHE A 334 5.35 12.16 -1.50
CA PHE A 334 5.32 13.40 -2.31
C PHE A 334 5.21 14.66 -1.45
N CYS A 335 4.52 14.58 -0.31
CA CYS A 335 4.36 15.70 0.60
C CYS A 335 5.68 16.21 1.20
N SER A 336 6.75 15.40 1.15
CA SER A 336 8.09 15.78 1.61
C SER A 336 8.82 16.74 0.68
N LEU A 337 8.38 16.88 -0.58
CA LEU A 337 8.98 17.74 -1.57
C LEU A 337 8.10 18.97 -1.81
N SER A 338 8.65 20.13 -1.48
CA SER A 338 8.02 21.41 -1.76
C SER A 338 8.30 21.87 -3.20
N ILE A 339 7.26 22.28 -3.93
CA ILE A 339 7.36 22.82 -5.28
C ILE A 339 7.31 24.35 -5.24
N ASP A 340 8.20 24.98 -6.01
CA ASP A 340 8.27 26.42 -6.19
C ASP A 340 8.77 26.76 -7.62
N GLY A 341 8.88 28.04 -7.97
CA GLY A 341 9.43 28.51 -9.24
C GLY A 341 8.41 29.20 -10.17
N PRO A 342 8.82 29.59 -11.39
CA PRO A 342 7.96 30.26 -12.37
C PRO A 342 7.02 29.25 -13.06
N ILE A 343 6.18 28.60 -12.27
CA ILE A 343 5.14 27.66 -12.70
C ILE A 343 3.78 28.36 -12.64
N SER A 344 2.91 28.12 -13.61
CA SER A 344 1.54 28.64 -13.58
C SER A 344 0.74 28.05 -12.42
N ASP A 345 -0.22 28.81 -11.91
CA ASP A 345 -1.13 28.36 -10.84
C ASP A 345 -1.83 27.05 -11.19
N SER A 346 -2.20 26.86 -12.47
CA SER A 346 -2.85 25.64 -12.94
C SER A 346 -1.93 24.42 -12.82
N ASN A 347 -0.65 24.54 -13.18
CA ASN A 347 0.29 23.44 -13.05
C ASN A 347 0.73 23.23 -11.60
N LYS A 348 0.90 24.30 -10.81
CA LYS A 348 1.14 24.20 -9.36
C LYS A 348 0.02 23.41 -8.68
N GLU A 349 -1.24 23.73 -8.97
CA GLU A 349 -2.40 23.03 -8.44
C GLU A 349 -2.42 21.53 -8.82
N LYS A 350 -2.00 21.16 -10.04
CA LYS A 350 -1.89 19.74 -10.43
C LYS A 350 -0.90 18.98 -9.54
N PHE A 351 0.28 19.55 -9.29
CA PHE A 351 1.28 18.94 -8.40
C PHE A 351 0.79 18.88 -6.95
N LEU A 352 0.14 19.93 -6.45
CA LEU A 352 -0.45 19.92 -5.11
C LEU A 352 -1.49 18.80 -4.96
N ARG A 353 -2.35 18.62 -5.95
CA ARG A 353 -3.35 17.55 -5.93
C ARG A 353 -2.76 16.16 -6.17
N LEU A 354 -1.60 16.06 -6.80
CA LEU A 354 -0.78 14.83 -6.83
C LEU A 354 -0.23 14.46 -5.46
N GLY A 355 -0.19 15.39 -4.51
CA GLY A 355 0.28 15.18 -3.13
C GLY A 355 1.60 15.87 -2.80
N PHE A 356 2.17 16.65 -3.72
CA PHE A 356 3.32 17.51 -3.42
C PHE A 356 2.89 18.68 -2.52
N SER A 357 3.85 19.28 -1.81
CA SER A 357 3.60 20.45 -0.99
C SER A 357 4.02 21.72 -1.73
N ALA A 358 3.49 22.88 -1.36
CA ALA A 358 4.00 24.19 -1.80
C ALA A 358 4.63 24.90 -0.61
N GLN A 359 5.65 25.71 -0.90
CA GLN A 359 6.29 26.59 0.08
C GLN A 359 5.42 27.80 0.40
#